data_AF-A0AAD6H9D1-F1
#
_entry.id   AF-A0AAD6H9D1-F1
#
_cell.length_a   1.000
_cell.length_b   1.000
_cell.length_c   1.000
_cell.angle_alpha   90.00
_cell.angle_beta   90.00
_cell.angle_gamma   90.00
#
_symmetry.space_group_name_H-M   'P 1'
#
loop_
_entity.id
_entity.type
_entity.pdbx_description
1 polymer ?
#
loop_
_entity_poly.entity_id
_entity_poly.type
_entity_poly.pdbx_seq_one_letter_code
_entity_poly.pdbx_strand_id
1 'polypeptide(L)'
;MDGYLPTASSSTSLDGGIANDAELQALEGWPLFQCNPVTPSSACVPTVANHVKNLSALLGDGNMIIHEHQPIDSDVAIESLLTSTREKLSASLQGLYKEAQELYGLRGRNNGKLDHNGASVLTLPSPPVWEFLFCACLRYCEPYYPFIPTATLKINERMEGRNTILPSILLLLMLSIGAMAAGESEISPKIAHGLVEICRISLRRLIEQDIKLASNHEVSQCALLNIIASAWSGDKWQMDIAHYQKSMFLEMHLKAEHHVHRDAQVARLEGSDNVAHSWEIWKEQERANRTSLNTPIPSLDATWNAQSINHWIEGIPSSSGHIIIPPSLDDWIRWFSDTNDISSATHISPITLRLLLCDLQNQVIYLRANIDKSQGPGQTYRNPQNLSIVLIPVQMQSVQELLRKWYDLAKTHRPSKKICPATASNMILYHLIMLNAVVSFPQIEHLARSSPENDTGSKSPRFHGFKQPHHLENTREIYFHCGQVLRHVQSIPEPTRPPWWAGSVYRIALIAWANGMVCTGVDDVHHEGDIDTQTTLFLDALPPDHASIMAYLNHQGGIPAFSGSNGAMVLLGNSVGVIRYCAHFLNTNIKASVTLGIHRKLLAMAQRWESETPQYLGSGWRPHAFHDDMTI
;
A
#
# COMPACT_ATOMS: atom_id res chain seq x y z
N MET A 1 -57.43 -8.44 -26.37
CA MET A 1 -57.41 -9.77 -25.69
C MET A 1 -56.42 -10.65 -26.45
N ASP A 2 -55.14 -10.29 -26.53
CA ASP A 2 -54.12 -10.14 -25.48
C ASP A 2 -53.69 -11.48 -24.89
N GLY A 3 -52.46 -11.87 -25.21
CA GLY A 3 -51.74 -13.01 -24.67
C GLY A 3 -50.24 -12.81 -24.90
N TYR A 4 -49.66 -11.91 -24.12
CA TYR A 4 -48.24 -11.56 -24.07
C TYR A 4 -47.38 -12.76 -23.65
N LEU A 5 -46.30 -13.01 -24.40
CA LEU A 5 -45.14 -13.80 -23.98
C LEU A 5 -44.12 -12.87 -23.29
N PRO A 6 -43.64 -13.16 -22.07
CA PRO A 6 -42.46 -12.51 -21.52
C PRO A 6 -41.20 -13.26 -21.94
N THR A 7 -40.28 -12.52 -22.56
CA THR A 7 -38.90 -12.91 -22.85
C THR A 7 -38.10 -13.13 -21.57
N ALA A 8 -37.32 -14.20 -21.55
CA ALA A 8 -36.49 -14.65 -20.44
C ALA A 8 -35.54 -13.57 -19.91
N SER A 9 -35.67 -13.28 -18.62
CA SER A 9 -34.70 -12.55 -17.81
C SER A 9 -33.47 -13.43 -17.57
N SER A 10 -32.31 -12.99 -18.05
CA SER A 10 -31.01 -13.58 -17.73
C SER A 10 -30.63 -13.24 -16.28
N SER A 11 -30.92 -14.16 -15.36
CA SER A 11 -30.35 -14.18 -14.02
C SER A 11 -28.90 -14.65 -14.09
N THR A 12 -27.94 -13.77 -13.79
CA THR A 12 -26.55 -14.13 -13.53
C THR A 12 -26.46 -14.87 -12.20
N SER A 13 -26.23 -16.17 -12.25
CA SER A 13 -25.97 -17.04 -11.10
C SER A 13 -24.54 -16.86 -10.59
N LEU A 14 -24.41 -16.81 -9.26
CA LEU A 14 -23.15 -17.00 -8.53
C LEU A 14 -22.59 -18.40 -8.83
N ASP A 15 -21.52 -18.47 -9.61
CA ASP A 15 -20.55 -19.54 -9.50
C ASP A 15 -19.19 -19.04 -10.01
N GLY A 16 -18.09 -19.60 -9.50
CA GLY A 16 -16.71 -19.15 -9.71
C GLY A 16 -16.23 -19.12 -11.16
N GLY A 17 -16.70 -18.13 -11.92
CA GLY A 17 -16.38 -17.93 -13.33
C GLY A 17 -14.90 -17.68 -13.55
N ILE A 18 -14.31 -18.48 -14.43
CA ILE A 18 -13.01 -18.29 -15.07
C ILE A 18 -12.90 -16.81 -15.46
N ALA A 19 -11.90 -16.11 -14.92
CA ALA A 19 -11.65 -14.73 -15.29
C ALA A 19 -11.51 -14.63 -16.81
N ASN A 20 -12.20 -13.69 -17.45
CA ASN A 20 -12.08 -13.47 -18.88
C ASN A 20 -10.59 -13.31 -19.25
N ASP A 21 -10.12 -13.86 -20.37
CA ASP A 21 -8.71 -13.79 -20.79
C ASP A 21 -8.16 -12.35 -20.77
N ALA A 22 -9.00 -11.37 -21.10
CA ALA A 22 -8.64 -9.95 -21.06
C ALA A 22 -8.39 -9.41 -19.63
N GLU A 23 -9.14 -9.88 -18.63
CA GLU A 23 -8.91 -9.52 -17.23
C GLU A 23 -7.61 -10.15 -16.72
N LEU A 24 -7.36 -11.41 -17.08
CA LEU A 24 -6.12 -12.10 -16.71
C LEU A 24 -4.90 -11.42 -17.34
N GLN A 25 -4.97 -11.05 -18.62
CA GLN A 25 -3.92 -10.28 -19.29
C GLN A 25 -3.71 -8.89 -18.67
N ALA A 26 -4.78 -8.22 -18.25
CA ALA A 26 -4.67 -6.94 -17.56
C ALA A 26 -3.98 -7.07 -16.19
N LEU A 27 -4.28 -8.13 -15.43
CA LEU A 27 -3.58 -8.46 -14.19
C LEU A 27 -2.10 -8.71 -14.46
N GLU A 28 -1.75 -9.51 -15.47
CA GLU A 28 -0.35 -9.81 -15.78
C GLU A 28 0.44 -8.63 -16.38
N GLY A 29 -0.25 -7.62 -16.88
CA GLY A 29 0.36 -6.36 -17.30
C GLY A 29 0.67 -5.36 -16.19
N TRP A 30 0.39 -5.65 -14.91
CA TRP A 30 0.62 -4.69 -13.83
C TRP A 30 2.10 -4.26 -13.70
N PRO A 31 2.35 -2.97 -13.39
CA PRO A 31 3.72 -2.46 -13.19
C PRO A 31 4.36 -2.97 -11.89
N LEU A 32 3.54 -3.47 -10.96
CA LEU A 32 3.94 -4.08 -9.70
C LEU A 32 3.39 -5.51 -9.63
N PHE A 33 3.98 -6.35 -8.79
CA PHE A 33 3.54 -7.73 -8.55
C PHE A 33 3.71 -8.63 -9.78
N GLN A 34 4.97 -8.79 -10.20
CA GLN A 34 5.37 -9.46 -11.44
C GLN A 34 5.90 -10.89 -11.19
N CYS A 35 5.10 -11.75 -10.57
CA CYS A 35 5.47 -13.14 -10.28
C CYS A 35 5.22 -14.12 -11.43
N ASN A 36 4.44 -13.72 -12.43
CA ASN A 36 4.07 -14.53 -13.58
C ASN A 36 4.69 -13.98 -14.87
N PRO A 37 4.78 -14.80 -15.94
CA PRO A 37 5.35 -14.40 -17.22
C PRO A 37 4.82 -13.05 -17.72
N VAL A 38 5.74 -12.23 -18.23
CA VAL A 38 5.45 -10.85 -18.63
C VAL A 38 4.47 -10.84 -19.80
N THR A 39 3.33 -10.17 -19.62
CA THR A 39 2.45 -9.81 -20.72
C THR A 39 2.85 -8.44 -21.27
N PRO A 40 3.10 -8.27 -22.58
CA PRO A 40 3.41 -6.97 -23.15
C PRO A 40 2.31 -5.95 -22.82
N SER A 41 2.68 -4.74 -22.39
CA SER A 41 1.71 -3.69 -22.03
C SER A 41 0.76 -3.34 -23.20
N SER A 42 1.22 -3.52 -24.44
CA SER A 42 0.43 -3.34 -25.67
C SER A 42 -0.69 -4.37 -25.85
N ALA A 43 -0.63 -5.51 -25.16
CA ALA A 43 -1.66 -6.55 -25.22
C ALA A 43 -2.84 -6.24 -24.28
N CYS A 44 -2.70 -5.30 -23.34
CA CYS A 44 -3.76 -4.96 -22.40
C CYS A 44 -4.72 -3.91 -22.97
N VAL A 45 -6.02 -4.18 -22.91
CA VAL A 45 -7.06 -3.24 -23.37
C VAL A 45 -7.13 -2.02 -22.44
N PRO A 46 -7.11 -0.78 -22.97
CA PRO A 46 -7.29 0.42 -22.14
C PRO A 46 -8.65 0.44 -21.44
N THR A 47 -8.65 0.56 -20.11
CA THR A 47 -9.86 0.53 -19.26
C THR A 47 -10.46 1.93 -19.01
N VAL A 48 -9.71 3.01 -19.24
CA VAL A 48 -10.10 4.38 -18.86
C VAL A 48 -11.40 4.91 -19.43
N ALA A 49 -11.65 4.68 -20.73
CA ALA A 49 -12.89 5.14 -21.34
C ALA A 49 -14.09 4.40 -20.74
N ASN A 50 -13.90 3.14 -20.33
CA ASN A 50 -14.94 2.35 -19.67
C ASN A 50 -15.17 2.82 -18.23
N HIS A 51 -14.13 3.25 -17.50
CA HIS A 51 -14.29 3.85 -16.16
C HIS A 51 -15.20 5.08 -16.20
N VAL A 52 -15.02 5.97 -17.18
CA VAL A 52 -15.86 7.15 -17.37
C VAL A 52 -17.29 6.77 -17.79
N LYS A 53 -17.47 5.77 -18.67
CA LYS A 53 -18.80 5.25 -19.04
C LYS A 53 -19.54 4.62 -17.86
N ASN A 54 -18.85 3.80 -17.07
CA ASN A 54 -19.39 3.15 -15.89
C ASN A 54 -19.84 4.19 -14.86
N LEU A 55 -19.06 5.26 -14.69
CA LEU A 55 -19.43 6.36 -13.80
C LEU A 55 -20.77 6.99 -14.20
N SER A 56 -21.01 7.24 -15.48
CA SER A 56 -22.31 7.73 -15.96
C SER A 56 -23.45 6.75 -15.79
N ALA A 57 -23.22 5.46 -16.03
CA ALA A 57 -24.26 4.45 -15.84
C ALA A 57 -24.67 4.33 -14.37
N LEU A 58 -23.71 4.42 -13.45
CA LEU A 58 -23.94 4.19 -12.03
C LEU A 58 -24.46 5.43 -11.29
N LEU A 59 -23.98 6.63 -11.65
CA LEU A 59 -24.40 7.89 -11.02
C LEU A 59 -25.51 8.62 -11.80
N GLY A 60 -25.78 8.24 -13.05
CA GLY A 60 -26.82 8.86 -13.88
C GLY A 60 -28.25 8.45 -13.51
N ASP A 61 -28.44 7.19 -13.08
CA ASP A 61 -29.78 6.64 -12.82
C ASP A 61 -30.20 6.71 -11.33
N GLY A 62 -29.36 7.27 -10.45
CA GLY A 62 -29.64 7.35 -9.00
C GLY A 62 -29.68 5.99 -8.27
N ASN A 63 -29.47 4.89 -8.97
CA ASN A 63 -29.59 3.50 -8.50
C ASN A 63 -28.34 3.00 -7.73
N MET A 64 -27.66 3.87 -7.01
CA MET A 64 -26.49 3.47 -6.24
C MET A 64 -26.93 2.74 -4.96
N ILE A 65 -27.15 1.43 -5.04
CA ILE A 65 -27.38 0.56 -3.89
C ILE A 65 -26.02 0.15 -3.34
N ILE A 66 -25.45 0.95 -2.45
CA ILE A 66 -24.39 0.48 -1.55
C ILE A 66 -25.12 -0.06 -0.32
N HIS A 67 -25.00 -1.35 -0.05
CA HIS A 67 -25.53 -1.94 1.17
C HIS A 67 -24.82 -1.30 2.37
N GLU A 68 -25.53 -0.44 3.08
CA GLU A 68 -25.09 0.13 4.35
C GLU A 68 -24.90 -1.03 5.34
N HIS A 69 -23.67 -1.27 5.76
CA HIS A 69 -23.42 -2.12 6.91
C HIS A 69 -23.46 -1.27 8.16
N GLN A 70 -23.93 -1.88 9.26
CA GLN A 70 -23.99 -1.22 10.56
C GLN A 70 -22.66 -0.52 10.85
N PRO A 71 -22.70 0.74 11.32
CA PRO A 71 -21.49 1.44 11.69
C PRO A 71 -20.77 0.58 12.74
N ILE A 72 -19.58 0.10 12.41
CA ILE A 72 -18.62 -0.26 13.44
C ILE A 72 -18.45 1.03 14.26
N ASP A 73 -18.85 1.00 15.52
CA ASP A 73 -18.81 2.11 16.49
C ASP A 73 -17.59 2.98 16.19
N SER A 74 -17.82 4.17 15.64
CA SER A 74 -16.75 5.10 15.33
C SER A 74 -17.00 6.44 15.98
N ASP A 75 -16.05 6.85 16.81
CA ASP A 75 -15.89 8.20 17.35
C ASP A 75 -15.61 9.27 16.26
N VAL A 76 -15.64 8.92 14.98
CA VAL A 76 -15.36 9.81 13.85
C VAL A 76 -16.65 10.54 13.46
N ALA A 77 -16.89 11.69 14.08
CA ALA A 77 -17.98 12.59 13.70
C ALA A 77 -17.59 13.39 12.45
N ILE A 78 -18.24 13.11 11.31
CA ILE A 78 -18.07 13.89 10.08
C ILE A 78 -19.19 14.94 10.01
N GLU A 79 -18.82 16.16 9.61
CA GLU A 79 -19.77 17.24 9.35
C GLU A 79 -20.71 16.85 8.19
N SER A 80 -22.03 16.98 8.41
CA SER A 80 -23.00 16.75 7.34
C SER A 80 -22.88 17.83 6.26
N LEU A 81 -23.01 17.43 4.99
CA LEU A 81 -22.92 18.36 3.87
C LEU A 81 -24.12 19.32 3.88
N LEU A 82 -23.86 20.62 3.87
CA LEU A 82 -24.90 21.62 3.59
C LEU A 82 -25.41 21.44 2.16
N THR A 83 -26.67 21.79 1.93
CA THR A 83 -27.29 21.76 0.59
C THR A 83 -26.47 22.55 -0.43
N SER A 84 -26.00 23.74 -0.07
CA SER A 84 -25.16 24.59 -0.92
C SER A 84 -23.82 23.94 -1.27
N THR A 85 -23.19 23.25 -0.31
CA THR A 85 -21.96 22.48 -0.52
C THR A 85 -22.18 21.33 -1.50
N ARG A 86 -23.27 20.59 -1.31
CA ARG A 86 -23.65 19.45 -2.16
C ARG A 86 -23.95 19.89 -3.59
N GLU A 87 -24.62 21.03 -3.79
CA GLU A 87 -24.87 21.62 -5.10
C GLU A 87 -23.57 22.04 -5.80
N LYS A 88 -22.69 22.75 -5.09
CA LYS A 88 -21.35 23.13 -5.61
C LYS A 88 -20.53 21.91 -6.02
N LEU A 89 -20.50 20.88 -5.16
CA LEU A 89 -19.78 19.64 -5.45
C LEU A 89 -20.38 18.89 -6.65
N SER A 90 -21.72 18.86 -6.76
CA SER A 90 -22.41 18.27 -7.91
C SER A 90 -22.06 19.01 -9.19
N ALA A 91 -22.05 20.35 -9.17
CA ALA A 91 -21.66 21.16 -10.32
C ALA A 91 -20.21 20.90 -10.74
N SER A 92 -19.27 20.82 -9.77
CA SER A 92 -17.89 20.43 -10.03
C SER A 92 -17.79 19.02 -10.63
N LEU A 93 -18.51 18.04 -10.08
CA LEU A 93 -18.54 16.66 -10.58
C LEU A 93 -18.97 16.63 -12.05
N GLN A 94 -20.01 17.38 -12.44
CA GLN A 94 -20.42 17.48 -13.84
C GLN A 94 -19.34 18.09 -14.72
N GLY A 95 -18.69 19.16 -14.25
CA GLY A 95 -17.60 19.82 -14.97
C GLY A 95 -16.46 18.84 -15.26
N LEU A 96 -15.93 18.22 -14.21
CA LEU A 96 -14.86 17.22 -14.27
C LEU A 96 -15.23 16.05 -15.20
N TYR A 97 -16.47 15.57 -15.12
CA TYR A 97 -16.96 14.49 -15.98
C TYR A 97 -17.00 14.90 -17.46
N LYS A 98 -17.49 16.11 -17.77
CA LYS A 98 -17.52 16.63 -19.14
C LYS A 98 -16.12 16.75 -19.74
N GLU A 99 -15.13 17.18 -18.96
CA GLU A 99 -13.74 17.23 -19.41
C GLU A 99 -13.22 15.85 -19.81
N ALA A 100 -13.54 14.82 -19.02
CA ALA A 100 -13.16 13.44 -19.32
C ALA A 100 -13.90 12.90 -20.57
N GLN A 101 -15.18 13.22 -20.74
CA GLN A 101 -15.94 12.85 -21.94
C GLN A 101 -15.34 13.47 -23.21
N GLU A 102 -14.92 14.74 -23.14
CA GLU A 102 -14.27 15.44 -24.25
C GLU A 102 -12.93 14.80 -24.59
N LEU A 103 -12.10 14.52 -23.59
CA LEU A 103 -10.80 13.87 -23.78
C LEU A 103 -10.92 12.50 -24.45
N TYR A 104 -11.90 11.70 -24.03
CA TYR A 104 -12.11 10.33 -24.54
C TYR A 104 -13.02 10.24 -25.77
N GLY A 105 -13.47 11.36 -26.33
CA GLY A 105 -14.35 11.36 -27.50
C GLY A 105 -15.70 10.67 -27.25
N LEU A 106 -16.14 10.61 -25.99
CA LEU A 106 -17.41 9.97 -25.59
C LEU A 106 -18.62 10.88 -25.87
N ARG A 107 -18.36 12.14 -26.22
CA ARG A 107 -19.39 13.10 -26.61
C ARG A 107 -19.84 12.78 -28.04
N GLY A 108 -21.10 12.34 -28.18
CA GLY A 108 -21.70 11.80 -29.41
C GLY A 108 -21.23 12.47 -30.71
N ARG A 109 -20.37 11.76 -31.45
CA ARG A 109 -20.11 12.01 -32.87
C ARG A 109 -20.57 10.79 -33.66
N ASN A 110 -21.88 10.58 -33.71
CA ASN A 110 -22.50 9.70 -34.70
C ASN A 110 -23.08 10.55 -35.83
N ASN A 111 -22.81 10.12 -37.06
CA ASN A 111 -23.14 10.77 -38.33
C ASN A 111 -24.56 11.35 -38.40
N GLY A 112 -24.71 12.65 -38.12
CA GLY A 112 -25.85 13.47 -38.58
C GLY A 112 -27.21 13.24 -37.91
N LYS A 113 -27.30 12.38 -36.89
CA LYS A 113 -28.50 12.28 -36.02
C LYS A 113 -28.13 12.76 -34.62
N LEU A 114 -28.75 13.85 -34.17
CA LEU A 114 -28.75 14.23 -32.75
C LEU A 114 -29.41 13.06 -31.98
N ASP A 115 -28.62 12.31 -31.21
CA ASP A 115 -29.19 11.54 -30.12
C ASP A 115 -29.69 12.54 -29.07
N HIS A 116 -31.01 12.65 -28.96
CA HIS A 116 -31.69 13.35 -27.87
C HIS A 116 -31.66 12.55 -26.55
N ASN A 117 -31.07 11.34 -26.55
CA ASN A 117 -30.56 10.64 -25.37
C ASN A 117 -29.13 11.12 -25.12
N GLY A 118 -28.85 12.24 -24.45
CA GLY A 118 -29.34 12.65 -23.14
C GLY A 118 -28.06 12.91 -22.34
N ALA A 119 -27.71 14.18 -22.10
CA ALA A 119 -26.54 14.50 -21.31
C ALA A 119 -26.71 13.85 -19.93
N SER A 120 -25.96 12.78 -19.65
CA SER A 120 -26.09 12.02 -18.40
C SER A 120 -25.70 12.94 -17.24
N VAL A 121 -26.69 13.43 -16.51
CA VAL A 121 -26.48 14.26 -15.32
C VAL A 121 -26.08 13.31 -14.19
N LEU A 122 -24.80 13.31 -13.83
CA LEU A 122 -24.32 12.60 -12.64
C LEU A 122 -24.96 13.14 -11.35
N THR A 123 -25.50 12.26 -10.53
CA THR A 123 -26.00 12.61 -9.20
C THR A 123 -25.00 12.16 -8.13
N LEU A 124 -24.80 12.99 -7.11
CA LEU A 124 -23.98 12.58 -5.96
C LEU A 124 -24.68 11.46 -5.18
N PRO A 125 -23.93 10.52 -4.58
CA PRO A 125 -24.41 9.57 -3.59
C PRO A 125 -25.34 10.20 -2.55
N SER A 126 -26.35 9.48 -2.06
CA SER A 126 -27.20 9.95 -0.96
C SER A 126 -26.34 10.36 0.26
N PRO A 127 -26.80 11.30 1.11
CA PRO A 127 -26.01 11.74 2.27
C PRO A 127 -25.50 10.59 3.17
N PRO A 128 -26.31 9.57 3.51
CA PRO A 128 -25.82 8.45 4.33
C PRO A 128 -24.69 7.67 3.67
N VAL A 129 -24.79 7.42 2.36
CA VAL A 129 -23.76 6.68 1.64
C VAL A 129 -22.48 7.51 1.49
N TRP A 130 -22.60 8.81 1.26
CA TRP A 130 -21.45 9.71 1.27
C TRP A 130 -20.72 9.69 2.62
N GLU A 131 -21.44 9.84 3.72
CA GLU A 131 -20.88 9.80 5.08
C GLU A 131 -20.19 8.46 5.36
N PHE A 132 -20.83 7.34 4.98
CA PHE A 132 -20.25 6.01 5.10
C PHE A 132 -18.92 5.87 4.34
N LEU A 133 -18.88 6.30 3.07
CA LEU A 133 -17.67 6.22 2.25
C LEU A 133 -16.57 7.16 2.75
N PHE A 134 -16.91 8.33 3.26
CA PHE A 134 -15.95 9.23 3.88
C PHE A 134 -15.35 8.63 5.15
N CYS A 135 -16.18 8.08 6.03
CA CYS A 135 -15.73 7.33 7.19
C CYS A 135 -14.80 6.17 6.79
N ALA A 136 -15.14 5.43 5.74
CA ALA A 136 -14.29 4.37 5.20
C ALA A 136 -12.93 4.91 4.72
N CYS A 137 -12.90 6.02 3.99
CA CYS A 137 -11.66 6.68 3.56
C CYS A 137 -10.78 7.09 4.75
N LEU A 138 -11.36 7.72 5.77
CA LEU A 138 -10.60 8.18 6.94
C LEU A 138 -10.02 7.01 7.72
N ARG A 139 -10.81 5.96 7.97
CA ARG A 139 -10.33 4.71 8.62
C ARG A 139 -9.20 4.04 7.84
N TYR A 140 -9.27 4.12 6.51
CA TYR A 140 -8.31 3.49 5.60
C TYR A 140 -7.04 4.30 5.36
N CYS A 141 -7.09 5.64 5.45
CA CYS A 141 -5.97 6.52 5.13
C CYS A 141 -5.34 7.18 6.36
N GLU A 142 -6.12 7.74 7.29
CA GLU A 142 -5.62 8.63 8.35
C GLU A 142 -4.51 7.99 9.21
N PRO A 143 -4.60 6.72 9.65
CA PRO A 143 -3.54 6.10 10.44
C PRO A 143 -2.21 5.94 9.68
N TYR A 144 -2.27 5.93 8.34
CA TYR A 144 -1.12 5.60 7.49
C TYR A 144 -0.56 6.80 6.74
N TYR A 145 -1.40 7.78 6.43
CA TYR A 145 -1.06 8.98 5.70
C TYR A 145 -1.69 10.21 6.39
N PRO A 146 -1.06 10.74 7.44
CA PRO A 146 -1.64 11.77 8.32
C PRO A 146 -1.53 13.18 7.73
N PHE A 147 -1.85 13.35 6.45
CA PHE A 147 -1.84 14.64 5.73
C PHE A 147 -3.23 15.26 5.54
N ILE A 148 -4.29 14.53 5.90
CA ILE A 148 -5.68 15.00 6.00
C ILE A 148 -6.23 14.60 7.37
N PRO A 149 -6.03 15.39 8.43
CA PRO A 149 -6.56 15.09 9.75
C PRO A 149 -8.09 15.24 9.77
N THR A 150 -8.77 14.23 10.28
CA THR A 150 -10.23 14.24 10.50
C THR A 150 -10.64 15.44 11.36
N ALA A 151 -9.86 15.75 12.40
CA ALA A 151 -10.16 16.80 13.38
C ALA A 151 -10.20 18.23 12.81
N THR A 152 -9.62 18.48 11.63
CA THR A 152 -9.61 19.82 11.01
C THR A 152 -10.28 19.86 9.64
N LEU A 153 -10.88 18.74 9.20
CA LEU A 153 -11.57 18.66 7.92
C LEU A 153 -12.98 19.28 8.05
N LYS A 154 -13.03 20.61 7.95
CA LYS A 154 -14.30 21.35 7.86
C LYS A 154 -14.73 21.42 6.40
N ILE A 155 -15.59 20.49 6.00
CA ILE A 155 -15.93 20.24 4.61
C ILE A 155 -16.71 21.43 4.04
N ASN A 156 -17.66 21.95 4.82
CA ASN A 156 -18.48 23.06 4.35
C ASN A 156 -17.67 24.35 4.21
N GLU A 157 -16.84 24.69 5.20
CA GLU A 157 -15.97 25.88 5.16
C GLU A 157 -15.02 25.86 3.94
N ARG A 158 -14.41 24.70 3.63
CA ARG A 158 -13.55 24.55 2.44
C ARG A 158 -14.27 24.82 1.11
N MET A 159 -15.59 24.64 1.09
CA MET A 159 -16.41 24.81 -0.11
C MET A 159 -17.08 26.19 -0.19
N GLU A 160 -16.87 27.08 0.78
CA GLU A 160 -17.44 28.44 0.79
C GLU A 160 -16.82 29.36 -0.26
N GLY A 161 -15.55 29.13 -0.62
CA GLY A 161 -14.79 29.94 -1.58
C GLY A 161 -15.35 29.99 -3.00
N ARG A 162 -14.86 30.96 -3.80
CA ARG A 162 -15.24 31.13 -5.22
C ARG A 162 -14.67 30.04 -6.12
N ASN A 163 -13.48 29.53 -5.81
CA ASN A 163 -12.87 28.42 -6.54
C ASN A 163 -13.12 27.12 -5.76
N THR A 164 -14.12 26.35 -6.19
CA THR A 164 -14.51 25.09 -5.54
C THR A 164 -13.84 23.88 -6.18
N ILE A 165 -13.05 24.03 -7.24
CA ILE A 165 -12.58 22.91 -8.06
C ILE A 165 -11.59 22.03 -7.29
N LEU A 166 -10.54 22.62 -6.70
CA LEU A 166 -9.54 21.87 -5.91
C LEU A 166 -10.16 21.19 -4.68
N PRO A 167 -10.96 21.88 -3.84
CA PRO A 167 -11.72 21.24 -2.78
C PRO A 167 -12.63 20.10 -3.28
N SER A 168 -13.27 20.27 -4.44
CA SER A 168 -14.11 19.22 -5.03
C SER A 168 -13.28 18.01 -5.48
N ILE A 169 -12.12 18.22 -6.10
CA ILE A 169 -11.20 17.14 -6.48
C ILE A 169 -10.76 16.37 -5.23
N LEU A 170 -10.37 17.06 -4.16
CA LEU A 170 -9.98 16.44 -2.90
C LEU A 170 -11.11 15.54 -2.35
N LEU A 171 -12.33 16.07 -2.25
CA LEU A 171 -13.47 15.34 -1.71
C LEU A 171 -13.89 14.16 -2.59
N LEU A 172 -13.85 14.30 -3.92
CA LEU A 172 -14.14 13.20 -4.84
C LEU A 172 -13.06 12.10 -4.81
N LEU A 173 -11.79 12.46 -4.59
CA LEU A 173 -10.72 11.49 -4.35
C LEU A 173 -10.91 10.75 -3.03
N MET A 174 -11.28 11.46 -1.95
CA MET A 174 -11.63 10.81 -0.68
C MET A 174 -12.80 9.84 -0.85
N LEU A 175 -13.85 10.24 -1.58
CA LEU A 175 -14.98 9.37 -1.92
C LEU A 175 -14.52 8.12 -2.67
N SER A 176 -13.61 8.29 -3.64
CA SER A 176 -13.09 7.17 -4.44
C SER A 176 -12.33 6.16 -3.59
N ILE A 177 -11.48 6.61 -2.65
CA ILE A 177 -10.75 5.74 -1.75
C ILE A 177 -11.71 5.04 -0.78
N GLY A 178 -12.71 5.76 -0.28
CA GLY A 178 -13.78 5.19 0.54
C GLY A 178 -14.51 4.04 -0.16
N ALA A 179 -14.83 4.23 -1.45
CA ALA A 179 -15.47 3.21 -2.27
C ALA A 179 -14.55 2.00 -2.54
N MET A 180 -13.24 2.20 -2.69
CA MET A 180 -12.28 1.10 -2.77
C MET A 180 -12.19 0.32 -1.45
N ALA A 181 -12.17 1.02 -0.31
CA ALA A 181 -12.01 0.42 1.02
C ALA A 181 -13.26 -0.35 1.48
N ALA A 182 -14.46 0.12 1.11
CA ALA A 182 -15.72 -0.52 1.44
C ALA A 182 -16.04 -1.77 0.59
N GLY A 183 -15.15 -2.19 -0.32
CA GLY A 183 -15.41 -3.08 -1.45
C GLY A 183 -15.94 -4.48 -1.13
N GLU A 184 -17.24 -4.62 -0.92
CA GLU A 184 -17.97 -5.90 -0.91
C GLU A 184 -18.81 -6.12 -2.19
N SER A 185 -19.14 -5.04 -2.90
CA SER A 185 -19.95 -5.04 -4.13
C SER A 185 -19.08 -4.82 -5.38
N GLU A 186 -19.45 -5.45 -6.50
CA GLU A 186 -18.82 -5.21 -7.82
C GLU A 186 -19.00 -3.78 -8.34
N ILE A 187 -19.89 -3.00 -7.73
CA ILE A 187 -20.23 -1.63 -8.12
C ILE A 187 -19.20 -0.63 -7.58
N SER A 188 -18.75 -0.79 -6.33
CA SER A 188 -17.90 0.19 -5.65
C SER A 188 -16.56 0.46 -6.37
N PRO A 189 -15.83 -0.56 -6.87
CA PRO A 189 -14.60 -0.32 -7.65
C PRO A 189 -14.86 0.47 -8.93
N LYS A 190 -15.97 0.23 -9.64
CA LYS A 190 -16.30 0.92 -10.89
C LYS A 190 -16.53 2.43 -10.68
N ILE A 191 -17.21 2.80 -9.60
CA ILE A 191 -17.40 4.20 -9.21
C ILE A 191 -16.05 4.81 -8.82
N ALA A 192 -15.28 4.11 -7.99
CA ALA A 192 -13.98 4.58 -7.53
C ALA A 192 -13.02 4.86 -8.70
N HIS A 193 -12.88 3.92 -9.64
CA HIS A 193 -12.03 4.09 -10.80
C HIS A 193 -12.48 5.26 -11.68
N GLY A 194 -13.79 5.43 -11.88
CA GLY A 194 -14.36 6.57 -12.62
C GLY A 194 -14.03 7.91 -11.95
N LEU A 195 -14.22 8.02 -10.64
CA LEU A 195 -13.92 9.24 -9.86
C LEU A 195 -12.42 9.57 -9.87
N VAL A 196 -11.55 8.58 -9.64
CA VAL A 196 -10.10 8.76 -9.72
C VAL A 196 -9.71 9.34 -11.09
N GLU A 197 -10.30 8.81 -12.16
CA GLU A 197 -9.97 9.18 -13.53
C GLU A 197 -10.39 10.62 -13.89
N ILE A 198 -11.62 11.03 -13.56
CA ILE A 198 -12.06 12.42 -13.81
C ILE A 198 -11.27 13.43 -12.98
N CYS A 199 -10.92 13.09 -11.73
CA CYS A 199 -10.10 13.91 -10.85
C CYS A 199 -8.69 14.05 -11.38
N ARG A 200 -8.09 12.96 -11.88
CA ARG A 200 -6.75 12.95 -12.47
C ARG A 200 -6.67 13.87 -13.70
N ILE A 201 -7.63 13.76 -14.62
CA ILE A 201 -7.68 14.58 -15.84
C ILE A 201 -7.77 16.06 -15.48
N SER A 202 -8.69 16.39 -14.59
CA SER A 202 -8.96 17.78 -14.21
C SER A 202 -7.80 18.38 -13.42
N LEU A 203 -7.19 17.62 -12.49
CA LEU A 203 -6.01 18.06 -11.74
C LEU A 203 -4.83 18.39 -12.68
N ARG A 204 -4.56 17.50 -13.64
CA ARG A 204 -3.50 17.73 -14.66
C ARG A 204 -3.78 18.99 -15.46
N ARG A 205 -5.02 19.16 -15.93
CA ARG A 205 -5.43 20.33 -16.71
C ARG A 205 -5.28 21.64 -15.92
N LEU A 206 -5.66 21.65 -14.65
CA LEU A 206 -5.52 22.83 -13.78
C LEU A 206 -4.06 23.27 -13.68
N ILE A 207 -3.14 22.32 -13.44
CA ILE A 207 -1.70 22.61 -13.35
C ILE A 207 -1.15 23.11 -14.69
N GLU A 208 -1.59 22.55 -15.82
CA GLU A 208 -1.15 22.98 -17.15
C GLU A 208 -1.67 24.39 -17.51
N GLN A 209 -2.87 24.75 -17.02
CA GLN A 209 -3.47 26.07 -17.26
C GLN A 209 -2.86 27.17 -16.38
N ASP A 210 -2.45 26.84 -15.15
CA ASP A 210 -1.78 27.76 -14.24
C ASP A 210 -0.61 27.07 -13.54
N ILE A 211 0.59 27.25 -14.09
CA ILE A 211 1.83 26.65 -13.57
C ILE A 211 2.10 27.08 -12.12
N LYS A 212 1.59 28.24 -11.66
CA LYS A 212 1.77 28.68 -10.27
C LYS A 212 1.09 27.74 -9.27
N LEU A 213 0.06 27.01 -9.70
CA LEU A 213 -0.61 25.99 -8.89
C LEU A 213 0.30 24.80 -8.58
N ALA A 214 1.41 24.61 -9.31
CA ALA A 214 2.40 23.57 -8.99
C ALA A 214 2.97 23.72 -7.57
N SER A 215 3.05 24.95 -7.07
CA SER A 215 3.50 25.27 -5.71
C SER A 215 2.34 25.41 -4.72
N ASN A 216 1.12 25.00 -5.06
CA ASN A 216 -0.01 25.09 -4.14
C ASN A 216 -0.10 23.83 -3.25
N HIS A 217 -0.33 24.01 -1.94
CA HIS A 217 -0.44 22.91 -0.99
C HIS A 217 -1.65 22.00 -1.27
N GLU A 218 -2.83 22.57 -1.58
CA GLU A 218 -4.02 21.77 -1.90
C GLU A 218 -3.84 20.92 -3.15
N VAL A 219 -3.10 21.43 -4.14
CA VAL A 219 -2.71 20.66 -5.34
C VAL A 219 -1.82 19.49 -4.95
N SER A 220 -0.85 19.70 -4.05
CA SER A 220 0.00 18.63 -3.52
C SER A 220 -0.83 17.57 -2.77
N GLN A 221 -1.83 17.97 -1.98
CA GLN A 221 -2.75 17.05 -1.30
C GLN A 221 -3.59 16.23 -2.29
N CYS A 222 -4.17 16.89 -3.30
CA CYS A 222 -4.93 16.22 -4.36
C CYS A 222 -4.06 15.25 -5.16
N ALA A 223 -2.84 15.66 -5.50
CA ALA A 223 -1.87 14.83 -6.20
C ALA A 223 -1.50 13.59 -5.38
N LEU A 224 -1.22 13.76 -4.09
CA LEU A 224 -0.88 12.66 -3.19
C LEU A 224 -2.06 11.67 -3.04
N LEU A 225 -3.29 12.14 -2.82
CA LEU A 225 -4.46 11.26 -2.80
C LEU A 225 -4.66 10.54 -4.13
N ASN A 226 -4.47 11.23 -5.26
CA ASN A 226 -4.61 10.63 -6.58
C ASN A 226 -3.59 9.50 -6.79
N ILE A 227 -2.33 9.72 -6.39
CA ILE A 227 -1.28 8.68 -6.42
C ILE A 227 -1.67 7.51 -5.52
N ILE A 228 -2.11 7.76 -4.28
CA ILE A 228 -2.47 6.70 -3.33
C ILE A 228 -3.64 5.87 -3.87
N ALA A 229 -4.71 6.51 -4.33
CA ALA A 229 -5.87 5.83 -4.90
C ALA A 229 -5.49 5.00 -6.14
N SER A 230 -4.70 5.60 -7.04
CA SER A 230 -4.33 4.96 -8.31
C SER A 230 -3.34 3.80 -8.13
N ALA A 231 -2.35 3.94 -7.23
CA ALA A 231 -1.34 2.91 -6.98
C ALA A 231 -1.90 1.62 -6.38
N TRP A 232 -3.00 1.71 -5.63
CA TRP A 232 -3.67 0.58 -4.97
C TRP A 232 -5.05 0.27 -5.56
N SER A 233 -5.34 0.80 -6.76
CA SER A 233 -6.64 0.67 -7.43
C SER A 233 -6.96 -0.75 -7.90
N GLY A 234 -5.94 -1.57 -8.18
CA GLY A 234 -6.09 -2.84 -8.88
C GLY A 234 -6.48 -2.69 -10.36
N ASP A 235 -6.40 -1.48 -10.91
CA ASP A 235 -6.53 -1.23 -12.35
C ASP A 235 -5.14 -0.98 -12.95
N LYS A 236 -4.80 -1.73 -14.00
CA LYS A 236 -3.49 -1.66 -14.64
C LYS A 236 -3.13 -0.23 -15.06
N TRP A 237 -4.05 0.46 -15.72
CA TRP A 237 -3.79 1.79 -16.27
C TRP A 237 -3.58 2.83 -15.17
N GLN A 238 -4.44 2.82 -14.16
CA GLN A 238 -4.30 3.72 -13.01
C GLN A 238 -3.00 3.46 -12.26
N MET A 239 -2.62 2.20 -12.07
CA MET A 239 -1.33 1.84 -11.45
C MET A 239 -0.14 2.32 -12.29
N ASP A 240 -0.17 2.13 -13.62
CA ASP A 240 0.86 2.61 -14.55
C ASP A 240 1.02 4.13 -14.43
N ILE A 241 -0.08 4.87 -14.53
CA ILE A 241 -0.10 6.33 -14.38
C ILE A 241 0.45 6.77 -13.03
N ALA A 242 0.03 6.13 -11.93
CA ALA A 242 0.48 6.49 -10.59
C ALA A 242 2.01 6.40 -10.50
N HIS A 243 2.58 5.34 -11.07
CA HIS A 243 4.01 5.13 -11.13
C HIS A 243 4.74 6.26 -11.88
N TYR A 244 4.21 6.71 -13.02
CA TYR A 244 4.82 7.82 -13.79
C TYR A 244 4.61 9.20 -13.14
N GLN A 245 3.40 9.48 -12.65
CA GLN A 245 3.05 10.79 -12.08
C GLN A 245 3.70 11.04 -10.72
N LYS A 246 4.01 9.98 -9.96
CA LYS A 246 4.70 10.10 -8.67
C LYS A 246 5.96 10.95 -8.75
N SER A 247 6.84 10.68 -9.73
CA SER A 247 8.10 11.44 -9.87
C SER A 247 7.86 12.90 -10.24
N MET A 248 6.88 13.17 -11.10
CA MET A 248 6.51 14.53 -11.49
C MET A 248 6.00 15.33 -10.29
N PHE A 249 5.06 14.79 -9.54
CA PHE A 249 4.49 15.48 -8.37
C PHE A 249 5.50 15.63 -7.23
N LEU A 250 6.39 14.66 -7.03
CA LEU A 250 7.47 14.79 -6.04
C LEU A 250 8.42 15.94 -6.41
N GLU A 251 8.83 16.02 -7.68
CA GLU A 251 9.70 17.09 -8.16
C GLU A 251 9.03 18.48 -8.06
N MET A 252 7.74 18.57 -8.41
CA MET A 252 6.95 19.79 -8.22
C MET A 252 6.93 20.20 -6.74
N HIS A 253 6.69 19.25 -5.85
CA HIS A 253 6.66 19.50 -4.41
C HIS A 253 8.02 19.99 -3.87
N LEU A 254 9.12 19.35 -4.28
CA LEU A 254 10.48 19.75 -3.88
C LEU A 254 10.84 21.17 -4.37
N LYS A 255 10.39 21.54 -5.57
CA LYS A 255 10.61 22.88 -6.16
C LYS A 255 9.67 23.95 -5.65
N ALA A 256 8.60 23.58 -4.96
CA ALA A 256 7.62 24.55 -4.48
C ALA A 256 8.16 25.46 -3.36
N GLU A 257 9.37 25.20 -2.84
CA GLU A 257 10.07 26.02 -1.84
C GLU A 257 9.19 26.43 -0.65
N HIS A 258 8.25 25.58 -0.23
CA HIS A 258 7.49 25.76 1.01
C HIS A 258 8.39 25.76 2.28
N HIS A 259 9.71 25.56 2.09
CA HIS A 259 10.75 25.56 3.10
C HIS A 259 11.06 26.98 3.58
N VAL A 260 10.17 27.54 4.40
CA VAL A 260 10.58 28.67 5.24
C VAL A 260 11.63 28.14 6.23
N HIS A 261 12.81 28.76 6.28
CA HIS A 261 13.81 28.46 7.30
C HIS A 261 13.18 28.53 8.70
N ARG A 262 13.48 27.51 9.52
CA ARG A 262 13.06 27.34 10.91
C ARG A 262 13.00 28.68 11.67
N ASP A 263 14.05 29.49 11.60
CA ASP A 263 14.19 30.74 12.34
C ASP A 263 13.15 31.82 11.95
N ALA A 264 12.76 31.88 10.66
CA ALA A 264 11.72 32.78 10.18
C ALA A 264 10.30 32.28 10.49
N GLN A 265 10.14 31.00 10.87
CA GLN A 265 8.89 30.45 11.38
C GLN A 265 8.73 30.76 12.88
N VAL A 266 9.81 30.62 13.65
CA VAL A 266 9.86 30.98 15.09
C VAL A 266 9.48 32.44 15.29
N ALA A 267 10.12 33.34 14.55
CA ALA A 267 9.86 34.78 14.67
C ALA A 267 8.40 35.16 14.39
N ARG A 268 7.68 34.39 13.57
CA ARG A 268 6.26 34.63 13.26
C ARG A 268 5.31 34.14 14.35
N LEU A 269 5.64 33.04 15.01
CA LEU A 269 4.85 32.49 16.11
C LEU A 269 5.08 33.28 17.41
N GLU A 270 6.32 33.70 17.68
CA GLU A 270 6.68 34.50 18.86
C GLU A 270 6.26 35.96 18.74
N GLY A 271 6.17 36.50 17.51
CA GLY A 271 5.80 37.90 17.26
C GLY A 271 4.30 38.19 17.23
N SER A 272 3.43 37.20 17.44
CA SER A 272 1.97 37.36 17.39
C SER A 272 1.37 37.37 18.80
N ASP A 273 0.86 38.53 19.23
CA ASP A 273 0.14 38.68 20.51
C ASP A 273 -1.24 37.99 20.52
N ASN A 274 -1.73 37.55 19.35
CA ASN A 274 -3.03 36.90 19.20
C ASN A 274 -2.89 35.38 19.05
N VAL A 275 -3.27 34.65 20.09
CA VAL A 275 -3.23 33.18 20.15
C VAL A 275 -4.03 32.52 19.01
N ALA A 276 -5.17 33.09 18.61
CA ALA A 276 -5.98 32.56 17.51
C ALA A 276 -5.27 32.71 16.16
N HIS A 277 -4.52 33.81 15.96
CA HIS A 277 -3.73 34.00 14.76
C HIS A 277 -2.53 33.04 14.72
N SER A 278 -1.86 32.85 15.87
CA SER A 278 -0.75 31.90 16.01
C SER A 278 -1.19 30.45 15.74
N TRP A 279 -2.41 30.07 16.13
CA TRP A 279 -3.00 28.77 15.81
C TRP A 279 -3.22 28.57 14.31
N GLU A 280 -3.74 29.57 13.59
CA GLU A 280 -3.91 29.48 12.13
C GLU A 280 -2.56 29.38 11.40
N ILE A 281 -1.56 30.16 11.82
CA ILE A 281 -0.19 30.09 11.27
C ILE A 281 0.40 28.70 11.50
N TRP A 282 0.27 28.17 12.71
CA TRP A 282 0.76 26.84 13.06
C TRP A 282 0.05 25.74 12.25
N LYS A 283 -1.26 25.82 12.04
CA LYS A 283 -2.01 24.82 11.25
C LYS A 283 -1.51 24.77 9.82
N GLU A 284 -1.31 25.93 9.20
CA GLU A 284 -0.79 26.00 7.83
C GLU A 284 0.64 25.46 7.74
N GLN A 285 1.47 25.76 8.74
CA GLN A 285 2.82 25.22 8.84
C GLN A 285 2.82 23.69 9.00
N GLU A 286 2.00 23.13 9.89
CA GLU A 286 1.91 21.68 10.09
C GLU A 286 1.38 20.95 8.85
N ARG A 287 0.44 21.56 8.12
CA ARG A 287 -0.01 21.06 6.81
C ARG A 287 1.16 20.92 5.84
N ALA A 288 2.01 21.93 5.75
CA ALA A 288 3.19 21.91 4.89
C ALA A 288 4.22 20.87 5.39
N ASN A 289 4.54 20.87 6.69
CA ASN A 289 5.52 19.96 7.31
C ASN A 289 5.15 18.48 7.11
N ARG A 290 3.87 18.13 7.22
CA ARG A 290 3.37 16.74 7.04
C ARG A 290 3.36 16.28 5.59
N THR A 291 3.57 17.19 4.64
CA THR A 291 3.71 16.90 3.21
C THR A 291 5.14 16.97 2.70
N SER A 292 6.08 17.50 3.50
CA SER A 292 7.46 17.83 3.10
C SER A 292 8.50 17.13 3.98
N LEU A 293 9.56 16.60 3.35
CA LEU A 293 10.67 15.92 4.06
C LEU A 293 11.73 16.89 4.62
N ASN A 294 11.90 18.08 4.04
CA ASN A 294 12.99 19.03 4.39
C ASN A 294 12.51 20.15 5.34
N THR A 295 11.50 19.87 6.14
CA THR A 295 10.86 20.81 7.08
C THR A 295 10.98 20.29 8.51
N PRO A 296 10.77 21.13 9.54
CA PRO A 296 10.65 20.65 10.92
C PRO A 296 9.70 19.43 10.99
N ILE A 297 10.03 18.42 11.82
CA ILE A 297 9.14 17.26 11.95
C ILE A 297 7.78 17.76 12.45
N PRO A 298 6.67 17.18 11.95
CA PRO A 298 5.35 17.45 12.49
C PRO A 298 5.30 17.38 14.02
N SER A 299 4.63 18.33 14.64
CA SER A 299 4.42 18.33 16.09
C SER A 299 3.61 17.11 16.55
N LEU A 300 3.56 16.88 17.88
CA LEU A 300 2.88 15.72 18.47
C LEU A 300 1.47 15.53 17.90
N ASP A 301 1.09 14.28 17.61
CA ASP A 301 -0.21 13.97 17.00
C ASP A 301 -1.41 14.52 17.81
N ALA A 302 -1.27 14.62 19.13
CA ALA A 302 -2.28 15.24 19.99
C ALA A 302 -2.51 16.73 19.66
N THR A 303 -1.44 17.46 19.32
CA THR A 303 -1.53 18.87 18.88
C THR A 303 -2.12 18.97 17.49
N TRP A 304 -1.69 18.10 16.56
CA TRP A 304 -2.21 18.06 15.19
C TRP A 304 -3.71 17.78 15.12
N ASN A 305 -4.19 16.90 15.98
CA ASN A 305 -5.60 16.51 16.03
C ASN A 305 -6.42 17.39 16.99
N ALA A 306 -5.88 18.50 17.50
CA ALA A 306 -6.62 19.36 18.40
C ALA A 306 -7.79 20.04 17.67
N GLN A 307 -9.00 19.84 18.20
CA GLN A 307 -10.25 20.35 17.63
C GLN A 307 -10.50 21.84 17.96
N SER A 308 -9.75 22.39 18.91
CA SER A 308 -9.86 23.79 19.33
C SER A 308 -8.51 24.36 19.74
N ILE A 309 -8.41 25.69 19.73
CA ILE A 309 -7.24 26.44 20.21
C ILE A 309 -6.91 26.07 21.67
N ASN A 310 -7.92 25.88 22.52
CA ASN A 310 -7.72 25.52 23.92
C ASN A 310 -7.07 24.15 24.07
N HIS A 311 -7.57 23.15 23.32
CA HIS A 311 -7.00 21.80 23.31
C HIS A 311 -5.59 21.77 22.70
N TRP A 312 -5.27 22.71 21.81
CA TRP A 312 -3.91 22.87 21.30
C TRP A 312 -2.95 23.38 22.37
N ILE A 313 -3.31 24.43 23.10
CA ILE A 313 -2.48 25.02 24.16
C ILE A 313 -2.14 23.98 25.23
N GLU A 314 -3.12 23.16 25.63
CA GLU A 314 -2.93 22.06 26.59
C GLU A 314 -1.93 21.01 26.10
N GLY A 315 -1.82 20.83 24.78
CA GLY A 315 -0.92 19.87 24.14
C GLY A 315 0.49 20.39 23.83
N ILE A 316 0.74 21.70 23.95
CA ILE A 316 2.08 22.28 23.74
C ILE A 316 2.89 22.08 25.03
N PRO A 317 4.02 21.35 24.98
CA PRO A 317 4.89 21.24 26.14
C PRO A 317 5.47 22.62 26.45
N SER A 318 4.90 23.30 27.45
CA SER A 318 5.27 24.65 27.88
C SER A 318 5.98 24.56 29.22
N SER A 319 7.30 24.40 29.21
CA SER A 319 8.07 24.37 30.47
C SER A 319 8.37 25.76 31.03
N SER A 320 8.22 26.85 30.25
CA SER A 320 8.50 28.22 30.73
C SER A 320 7.78 29.35 29.96
N GLY A 321 6.65 29.06 29.30
CA GLY A 321 5.93 30.05 28.47
C GLY A 321 6.49 30.25 27.05
N HIS A 322 7.52 29.49 26.67
CA HIS A 322 8.04 29.42 25.30
C HIS A 322 7.55 28.14 24.60
N ILE A 323 7.18 28.26 23.32
CA ILE A 323 6.76 27.15 22.47
C ILE A 323 8.00 26.29 22.15
N ILE A 324 8.05 25.03 22.62
CA ILE A 324 9.12 24.10 22.26
C ILE A 324 8.89 23.60 20.83
N ILE A 325 9.80 23.96 19.93
CA ILE A 325 9.74 23.55 18.52
C ILE A 325 10.28 22.12 18.39
N PRO A 326 9.57 21.22 17.69
CA PRO A 326 10.06 19.88 17.42
C PRO A 326 11.36 19.92 16.59
N PRO A 327 12.32 18.98 16.81
CA PRO A 327 13.53 18.92 16.00
C PRO A 327 13.22 18.71 14.52
N SER A 328 14.11 19.14 13.63
CA SER A 328 13.99 18.80 12.20
C SER A 328 14.22 17.31 11.96
N LEU A 329 13.80 16.80 10.79
CA LEU A 329 14.08 15.41 10.42
C LEU A 329 15.59 15.15 10.39
N ASP A 330 16.37 16.10 9.88
CA ASP A 330 17.84 16.03 9.89
C ASP A 330 18.43 15.99 11.31
N ASP A 331 17.86 16.74 12.25
CA ASP A 331 18.28 16.71 13.65
C ASP A 331 17.98 15.36 14.29
N TRP A 332 16.82 14.78 13.99
CA TRP A 332 16.46 13.43 14.44
C TRP A 332 17.33 12.35 13.81
N ILE A 333 17.61 12.43 12.51
CA ILE A 333 18.49 11.48 11.81
C ILE A 333 19.90 11.55 12.40
N ARG A 334 20.43 12.76 12.61
CA ARG A 334 21.75 12.97 13.23
C ARG A 334 21.78 12.42 14.65
N TRP A 335 20.82 12.81 15.49
CA TRP A 335 20.70 12.30 16.85
C TRP A 335 20.60 10.77 16.88
N PHE A 336 19.74 10.19 16.04
CA PHE A 336 19.52 8.75 15.94
C PHE A 336 20.77 8.01 15.44
N SER A 337 21.57 8.62 14.57
CA SER A 337 22.81 8.03 14.09
C SER A 337 23.90 8.08 15.16
N ASP A 338 24.06 9.22 15.83
CA ASP A 338 25.20 9.48 16.72
C ASP A 338 25.02 8.95 18.15
N THR A 339 23.78 8.87 18.65
CA THR A 339 23.50 8.62 20.07
C THR A 339 23.09 7.19 20.34
N ASN A 340 23.80 6.44 21.18
CA ASN A 340 23.41 5.07 21.56
C ASN A 340 22.38 5.01 22.69
N ASP A 341 22.17 6.11 23.42
CA ASP A 341 21.16 6.18 24.47
C ASP A 341 19.77 6.43 23.89
N ILE A 342 19.00 5.35 23.74
CA ILE A 342 17.58 5.41 23.34
C ILE A 342 16.65 5.80 24.49
N SER A 343 17.14 5.76 25.74
CA SER A 343 16.36 6.02 26.96
C SER A 343 16.16 7.51 27.21
N SER A 344 17.09 8.33 26.71
CA SER A 344 17.01 9.80 26.80
C SER A 344 15.99 10.40 25.83
N ALA A 345 15.43 9.61 24.91
CA ALA A 345 14.47 10.11 23.94
C ALA A 345 13.13 10.39 24.62
N THR A 346 12.71 11.66 24.64
CA THR A 346 11.41 12.04 25.17
C THR A 346 10.32 11.85 24.11
N HIS A 347 9.28 11.08 24.46
CA HIS A 347 7.99 10.92 23.75
C HIS A 347 8.03 10.93 22.21
N ILE A 348 8.65 9.92 21.59
CA ILE A 348 8.68 9.77 20.12
C ILE A 348 7.31 9.30 19.57
N SER A 349 6.78 10.01 18.57
CA SER A 349 5.53 9.65 17.92
C SER A 349 5.69 8.51 16.89
N PRO A 350 4.63 7.75 16.57
CA PRO A 350 4.65 6.78 15.47
C PRO A 350 5.02 7.39 14.12
N ILE A 351 4.70 8.67 13.87
CA ILE A 351 5.07 9.36 12.63
C ILE A 351 6.57 9.62 12.59
N THR A 352 7.16 10.11 13.68
CA THR A 352 8.62 10.32 13.75
C THR A 352 9.37 9.01 13.50
N LEU A 353 8.91 7.91 14.11
CA LEU A 353 9.45 6.59 13.85
C LEU A 353 9.30 6.16 12.38
N ARG A 354 8.17 6.46 11.72
CA ARG A 354 7.96 6.22 10.29
C ARG A 354 8.95 7.01 9.43
N LEU A 355 9.20 8.28 9.75
CA LEU A 355 10.13 9.12 8.98
C LEU A 355 11.58 8.61 9.08
N LEU A 356 12.01 8.17 10.27
CA LEU A 356 13.31 7.52 10.43
C LEU A 356 13.42 6.22 9.63
N LEU A 357 12.35 5.40 9.59
CA LEU A 357 12.29 4.22 8.72
C LEU A 357 12.41 4.58 7.23
N CYS A 358 11.79 5.68 6.78
CA CYS A 358 11.88 6.12 5.40
C CYS A 358 13.32 6.46 5.01
N ASP A 359 14.08 7.11 5.90
CA ASP A 359 15.49 7.39 5.67
C ASP A 359 16.31 6.09 5.55
N LEU A 360 16.16 5.17 6.51
CA LEU A 360 16.83 3.86 6.47
C LEU A 360 16.45 3.06 5.22
N GLN A 361 15.18 3.12 4.80
CA GLN A 361 14.71 2.50 3.56
C GLN A 361 15.41 3.08 2.33
N ASN A 362 15.59 4.40 2.26
CA ASN A 362 16.30 5.05 1.16
C ASN A 362 17.76 4.61 1.10
N GLN A 363 18.42 4.48 2.26
CA GLN A 363 19.78 3.95 2.35
C GLN A 363 19.85 2.51 1.84
N VAL A 364 18.95 1.62 2.27
CA VAL A 364 18.88 0.24 1.78
C VAL A 364 18.64 0.18 0.26
N ILE A 365 17.71 0.98 -0.26
CA ILE A 365 17.42 1.04 -1.71
C ILE A 365 18.66 1.50 -2.48
N TYR A 366 19.33 2.56 -2.02
CA TYR A 366 20.54 3.09 -2.64
C TYR A 366 21.67 2.04 -2.68
N LEU A 367 21.93 1.39 -1.54
CA LEU A 367 22.95 0.35 -1.44
C LEU A 367 22.60 -0.84 -2.35
N ARG A 368 21.35 -1.32 -2.34
CA ARG A 368 20.89 -2.42 -3.20
C ARG A 368 21.04 -2.08 -4.69
N ALA A 369 20.66 -0.88 -5.11
CA ALA A 369 20.83 -0.44 -6.49
C ALA A 369 22.30 -0.44 -6.93
N ASN A 370 23.24 -0.16 -6.02
CA ASN A 370 24.67 -0.23 -6.31
C ASN A 370 25.19 -1.68 -6.35
N ILE A 371 24.68 -2.57 -5.49
CA ILE A 371 24.95 -4.02 -5.55
C ILE A 371 24.53 -4.57 -6.91
N ASP A 372 23.29 -4.31 -7.33
CA ASP A 372 22.74 -4.84 -8.57
C ASP A 372 23.51 -4.34 -9.81
N LYS A 373 23.94 -3.07 -9.83
CA LYS A 373 24.79 -2.50 -10.90
C LYS A 373 26.16 -3.15 -10.99
N SER A 374 26.74 -3.56 -9.86
CA SER A 374 28.06 -4.19 -9.81
C SER A 374 28.08 -5.63 -10.35
N GLN A 375 26.91 -6.28 -10.41
CA GLN A 375 26.74 -7.69 -10.80
C GLN A 375 26.32 -7.89 -12.28
N GLY A 376 26.20 -6.83 -13.08
CA GLY A 376 25.70 -6.91 -14.47
C GLY A 376 26.61 -7.72 -15.42
N PRO A 377 26.03 -8.51 -16.35
CA PRO A 377 26.80 -9.34 -17.28
C PRO A 377 27.53 -8.46 -18.31
N GLY A 378 28.87 -8.49 -18.31
CA GLY A 378 29.69 -7.94 -19.39
C GLY A 378 30.74 -6.88 -19.01
N GLN A 379 30.99 -6.58 -17.73
CA GLN A 379 32.04 -5.60 -17.39
C GLN A 379 33.42 -6.25 -17.22
N THR A 380 34.31 -6.00 -18.19
CA THR A 380 35.74 -6.22 -18.08
C THR A 380 36.33 -5.39 -16.95
N TYR A 381 36.98 -6.08 -16.01
CA TYR A 381 37.78 -5.54 -14.91
C TYR A 381 38.62 -4.31 -15.32
N ARG A 382 38.17 -3.11 -14.96
CA ARG A 382 39.04 -1.95 -14.77
C ARG A 382 38.66 -1.24 -13.47
N ASN A 383 39.66 -1.16 -12.59
CA ASN A 383 39.61 -0.73 -11.20
C ASN A 383 39.19 0.75 -11.08
N PRO A 384 37.96 1.03 -10.60
CA PRO A 384 37.70 1.49 -9.22
C PRO A 384 36.70 0.60 -8.44
N GLN A 385 36.29 -0.54 -9.00
CA GLN A 385 35.21 -1.39 -8.49
C GLN A 385 35.58 -2.18 -7.21
N ASN A 386 36.86 -2.39 -6.91
CA ASN A 386 37.27 -3.23 -5.77
C ASN A 386 37.02 -2.59 -4.39
N LEU A 387 37.11 -1.25 -4.27
CA LEU A 387 36.75 -0.56 -3.02
C LEU A 387 35.23 -0.62 -2.78
N SER A 388 34.43 -0.54 -3.84
CA SER A 388 32.97 -0.62 -3.78
C SER A 388 32.48 -2.01 -3.34
N ILE A 389 33.15 -3.09 -3.77
CA ILE A 389 32.76 -4.47 -3.41
C ILE A 389 32.93 -4.75 -1.91
N VAL A 390 33.93 -4.15 -1.25
CA VAL A 390 34.18 -4.35 0.18
C VAL A 390 33.37 -3.35 1.03
N LEU A 391 33.22 -2.11 0.58
CA LEU A 391 32.54 -1.07 1.35
C LEU A 391 31.02 -1.22 1.40
N ILE A 392 30.39 -1.68 0.31
CA ILE A 392 28.93 -1.79 0.26
C ILE A 392 28.37 -2.80 1.28
N PRO A 393 28.92 -4.02 1.43
CA PRO A 393 28.48 -4.95 2.48
C PRO A 393 28.62 -4.38 3.89
N VAL A 394 29.72 -3.66 4.17
CA VAL A 394 29.94 -3.00 5.46
C VAL A 394 28.89 -1.92 5.70
N GLN A 395 28.62 -1.07 4.71
CA GLN A 395 27.57 -0.05 4.79
C GLN A 395 26.18 -0.68 4.99
N MET A 396 25.89 -1.80 4.31
CA MET A 396 24.64 -2.53 4.51
C MET A 396 24.53 -3.06 5.94
N GLN A 397 25.60 -3.63 6.50
CA GLN A 397 25.64 -4.07 7.88
C GLN A 397 25.39 -2.92 8.86
N SER A 398 26.01 -1.75 8.66
CA SER A 398 25.76 -0.57 9.48
C SER A 398 24.30 -0.12 9.44
N VAL A 399 23.66 -0.15 8.25
CA VAL A 399 22.23 0.16 8.12
C VAL A 399 21.37 -0.90 8.82
N GLN A 400 21.74 -2.18 8.79
CA GLN A 400 21.05 -3.22 9.54
C GLN A 400 21.15 -3.03 11.05
N GLU A 401 22.30 -2.58 11.57
CA GLU A 401 22.47 -2.23 12.99
C GLU A 401 21.57 -1.03 13.38
N LEU A 402 21.50 -0.01 12.54
CA LEU A 402 20.56 1.11 12.72
C LEU A 402 19.10 0.66 12.68
N LEU A 403 18.74 -0.29 11.81
CA LEU A 403 17.40 -0.87 11.78
C LEU A 403 17.08 -1.62 13.09
N ARG A 404 18.02 -2.41 13.63
CA ARG A 404 17.83 -3.08 14.94
C ARG A 404 17.66 -2.06 16.07
N LYS A 405 18.50 -1.01 16.08
CA LYS A 405 18.36 0.11 17.01
C LYS A 405 17.00 0.81 16.90
N TRP A 406 16.49 0.99 15.67
CA TRP A 406 15.15 1.54 15.44
C TRP A 406 14.07 0.64 16.05
N TYR A 407 14.19 -0.68 15.90
CA TYR A 407 13.24 -1.64 16.47
C TYR A 407 13.21 -1.57 18.00
N ASP A 408 14.37 -1.49 18.66
CA ASP A 408 14.47 -1.33 20.12
C ASP A 408 13.84 -0.02 20.59
N LEU A 409 14.09 1.07 19.86
CA LEU A 409 13.48 2.37 20.13
C LEU A 409 11.94 2.31 20.02
N ALA A 410 11.42 1.68 18.95
CA ALA A 410 9.99 1.52 18.71
C ALA A 410 9.31 0.59 19.73
N LYS A 411 10.01 -0.43 20.22
CA LYS A 411 9.53 -1.33 21.29
C LYS A 411 9.39 -0.58 22.62
N THR A 412 10.38 0.26 22.95
CA THR A 412 10.44 1.03 24.20
C THR A 412 9.32 2.08 24.28
N HIS A 413 9.00 2.71 23.15
CA HIS A 413 8.00 3.78 23.07
C HIS A 413 6.60 3.30 22.69
N ARG A 414 6.32 1.99 22.80
CA ARG A 414 5.03 1.43 22.43
C ARG A 414 3.96 1.76 23.50
N PRO A 415 2.83 2.40 23.15
CA PRO A 415 1.78 2.69 24.12
C PRO A 415 1.16 1.40 24.69
N SER A 416 0.93 1.37 26.00
CA SER A 416 0.82 0.14 26.79
C SER A 416 -0.55 -0.58 26.79
N LYS A 417 -1.56 -0.13 26.02
CA LYS A 417 -2.92 -0.74 26.13
C LYS A 417 -3.71 -1.02 24.84
N LYS A 418 -3.38 -0.44 23.67
CA LYS A 418 -4.09 -0.73 22.40
C LYS A 418 -3.11 -0.75 21.22
N ILE A 419 -3.26 -1.71 20.32
CA ILE A 419 -2.48 -1.76 19.08
C ILE A 419 -2.89 -0.55 18.23
N CYS A 420 -1.98 0.41 18.10
CA CYS A 420 -2.13 1.52 17.16
C CYS A 420 -1.83 1.00 15.74
N PRO A 421 -2.75 1.15 14.76
CA PRO A 421 -2.52 0.70 13.39
C PRO A 421 -1.27 1.34 12.77
N ALA A 422 -0.98 2.61 13.09
CA ALA A 422 0.25 3.28 12.66
C ALA A 422 1.50 2.56 13.18
N THR A 423 1.55 2.20 14.47
CA THR A 423 2.67 1.45 15.05
C THR A 423 2.81 0.06 14.43
N ALA A 424 1.70 -0.66 14.23
CA ALA A 424 1.73 -1.97 13.56
C ALA A 424 2.24 -1.85 12.12
N SER A 425 1.83 -0.82 11.38
CA SER A 425 2.32 -0.55 10.02
C SER A 425 3.82 -0.26 9.98
N ASN A 426 4.34 0.48 10.96
CA ASN A 426 5.78 0.73 11.07
C ASN A 426 6.56 -0.56 11.31
N MET A 427 6.01 -1.49 12.10
CA MET A 427 6.63 -2.80 12.32
C MET A 427 6.61 -3.67 11.05
N ILE A 428 5.53 -3.62 10.26
CA ILE A 428 5.48 -4.28 8.95
C ILE A 428 6.58 -3.72 8.04
N LEU A 429 6.68 -2.39 7.95
CA LEU A 429 7.70 -1.72 7.13
C LEU A 429 9.11 -2.07 7.59
N TYR A 430 9.38 -2.07 8.91
CA TYR A 430 10.66 -2.50 9.47
C TYR A 430 11.08 -3.89 8.96
N HIS A 431 10.20 -4.88 9.08
CA HIS A 431 10.50 -6.23 8.63
C HIS A 431 10.66 -6.32 7.11
N LEU A 432 9.88 -5.58 6.33
CA LEU A 432 10.05 -5.52 4.87
C LEU A 432 11.36 -4.84 4.46
N ILE A 433 11.79 -3.79 5.17
CA ILE A 433 13.07 -3.11 4.92
C ILE A 433 14.23 -4.04 5.32
N MET A 434 14.11 -4.76 6.42
CA MET A 434 15.11 -5.76 6.82
C MET A 434 15.23 -6.87 5.79
N LEU A 435 14.11 -7.40 5.30
CA LEU A 435 14.09 -8.34 4.18
C LEU A 435 14.78 -7.75 2.95
N ASN A 436 14.48 -6.51 2.55
CA ASN A 436 15.15 -5.84 1.44
C ASN A 436 16.65 -5.62 1.66
N ALA A 437 17.13 -5.57 2.91
CA ALA A 437 18.55 -5.46 3.25
C ALA A 437 19.28 -6.81 3.08
N VAL A 438 18.60 -7.94 3.27
CA VAL A 438 19.21 -9.27 3.16
C VAL A 438 18.94 -9.95 1.81
N VAL A 439 17.81 -9.69 1.14
CA VAL A 439 17.44 -10.31 -0.15
C VAL A 439 17.29 -9.32 -1.31
N SER A 440 17.57 -9.78 -2.55
CA SER A 440 17.27 -9.02 -3.77
C SER A 440 15.88 -9.39 -4.31
N PHE A 441 14.88 -8.58 -3.98
CA PHE A 441 13.51 -8.81 -4.44
C PHE A 441 13.35 -8.82 -5.98
N PRO A 442 14.00 -7.91 -6.75
CA PRO A 442 13.91 -7.95 -8.21
C PRO A 442 14.43 -9.27 -8.81
N GLN A 443 15.50 -9.84 -8.24
CA GLN A 443 16.03 -11.15 -8.66
C GLN A 443 15.05 -12.28 -8.32
N ILE A 444 14.41 -12.24 -7.14
CA ILE A 444 13.39 -13.21 -6.74
C ILE A 444 12.17 -13.15 -7.67
N GLU A 445 11.69 -11.95 -8.02
CA GLU A 445 10.59 -11.81 -8.99
C GLU A 445 11.02 -12.29 -10.38
N HIS A 446 12.23 -11.97 -10.83
CA HIS A 446 12.75 -12.48 -12.10
C HIS A 446 12.80 -14.02 -12.13
N LEU A 447 13.25 -14.63 -11.05
CA LEU A 447 13.25 -16.08 -10.89
C LEU A 447 11.82 -16.63 -10.95
N ALA A 448 10.89 -16.02 -10.21
CA ALA A 448 9.50 -16.45 -10.21
C ALA A 448 8.89 -16.50 -11.62
N ARG A 449 9.23 -15.53 -12.49
CA ARG A 449 8.75 -15.47 -13.89
C ARG A 449 9.38 -16.46 -14.85
N SER A 450 10.55 -16.99 -14.51
CA SER A 450 11.32 -17.83 -15.43
C SER A 450 10.60 -19.17 -15.67
N SER A 451 10.36 -19.53 -16.93
CA SER A 451 9.83 -20.85 -17.31
C SER A 451 10.99 -21.82 -17.58
N PRO A 452 10.93 -23.07 -17.11
CA PRO A 452 12.00 -24.06 -17.29
C PRO A 452 12.18 -24.55 -18.75
N GLU A 453 11.25 -24.26 -19.67
CA GLU A 453 11.28 -24.81 -21.04
C GLU A 453 12.31 -24.16 -21.97
N ASN A 454 12.79 -22.95 -21.65
CA ASN A 454 13.79 -22.25 -22.48
C ASN A 454 15.22 -22.79 -22.32
N ASP A 455 15.45 -23.79 -21.47
CA ASP A 455 16.77 -24.34 -21.17
C ASP A 455 16.95 -25.75 -21.76
N THR A 456 16.91 -25.83 -23.09
CA THR A 456 16.99 -27.08 -23.87
C THR A 456 18.39 -27.69 -23.97
N GLY A 457 19.38 -27.24 -23.19
CA GLY A 457 20.79 -27.54 -23.47
C GLY A 457 21.65 -28.17 -22.38
N SER A 458 21.33 -28.04 -21.09
CA SER A 458 22.26 -28.47 -20.04
C SER A 458 21.56 -29.17 -18.89
N LYS A 459 22.00 -30.39 -18.57
CA LYS A 459 21.52 -31.15 -17.42
C LYS A 459 22.02 -30.46 -16.14
N SER A 460 21.12 -29.69 -15.52
CA SER A 460 21.27 -28.90 -14.29
C SER A 460 21.64 -27.40 -14.47
N PRO A 461 20.69 -26.56 -14.94
CA PRO A 461 20.75 -25.11 -14.80
C PRO A 461 19.86 -24.59 -13.65
N ARG A 462 18.96 -25.43 -13.08
CA ARG A 462 17.98 -25.07 -12.03
C ARG A 462 18.62 -24.40 -10.80
N PHE A 463 19.88 -24.74 -10.52
CA PHE A 463 20.61 -24.28 -9.35
C PHE A 463 21.78 -23.32 -9.68
N HIS A 464 22.08 -23.07 -10.96
CA HIS A 464 23.17 -22.16 -11.33
C HIS A 464 22.78 -20.68 -11.20
N GLY A 465 21.49 -20.33 -11.35
CA GLY A 465 20.97 -19.01 -10.99
C GLY A 465 21.00 -18.72 -9.48
N PHE A 466 20.95 -19.77 -8.65
CA PHE A 466 21.09 -19.67 -7.19
C PHE A 466 22.56 -19.51 -6.73
N LYS A 467 23.56 -19.69 -7.61
CA LYS A 467 24.99 -19.61 -7.27
C LYS A 467 25.55 -18.18 -7.15
N GLN A 468 24.71 -17.17 -6.97
CA GLN A 468 25.14 -15.94 -6.30
C GLN A 468 24.51 -15.94 -4.89
N PRO A 469 25.10 -16.68 -3.93
CA PRO A 469 24.46 -17.03 -2.66
C PRO A 469 24.33 -15.85 -1.71
N HIS A 470 24.93 -14.70 -2.02
CA HIS A 470 25.12 -13.55 -1.12
C HIS A 470 23.84 -12.83 -0.68
N HIS A 471 22.66 -13.35 -1.02
CA HIS A 471 21.37 -12.71 -0.79
C HIS A 471 20.33 -13.60 -0.08
N LEU A 472 20.68 -14.84 0.30
CA LEU A 472 19.80 -15.73 1.08
C LEU A 472 20.56 -16.48 2.20
N GLU A 473 21.74 -16.00 2.60
CA GLU A 473 22.64 -16.68 3.56
C GLU A 473 22.02 -16.84 4.97
N ASN A 474 21.13 -15.93 5.39
CA ASN A 474 20.46 -15.96 6.69
C ASN A 474 19.03 -16.53 6.59
N THR A 475 18.89 -17.75 6.10
CA THR A 475 17.60 -18.43 5.87
C THR A 475 16.63 -18.33 7.06
N ARG A 476 17.11 -18.53 8.29
CA ARG A 476 16.27 -18.48 9.49
C ARG A 476 15.73 -17.08 9.77
N GLU A 477 16.58 -16.07 9.65
CA GLU A 477 16.23 -14.65 9.84
C GLU A 477 15.21 -14.20 8.78
N ILE A 478 15.36 -14.67 7.53
CA ILE A 478 14.41 -14.40 6.43
C ILE A 478 13.01 -14.92 6.77
N TYR A 479 12.90 -16.18 7.16
CA TYR A 479 11.61 -16.75 7.57
C TYR A 479 11.02 -16.07 8.80
N PHE A 480 11.87 -15.74 9.77
CA PHE A 480 11.45 -14.98 10.94
C PHE A 480 10.79 -13.66 10.52
N HIS A 481 11.45 -12.85 9.69
CA HIS A 481 10.87 -11.59 9.23
C HIS A 481 9.60 -11.77 8.40
N CYS A 482 9.51 -12.80 7.56
CA CYS A 482 8.28 -13.12 6.83
C CYS A 482 7.11 -13.43 7.78
N GLY A 483 7.35 -14.24 8.81
CA GLY A 483 6.34 -14.57 9.83
C GLY A 483 5.90 -13.33 10.63
N GLN A 484 6.85 -12.46 11.01
CA GLN A 484 6.51 -11.24 11.73
C GLN A 484 5.68 -10.26 10.90
N VAL A 485 5.87 -10.18 9.58
CA VAL A 485 4.98 -9.41 8.69
C VAL A 485 3.54 -9.93 8.78
N LEU A 486 3.32 -11.25 8.66
CA LEU A 486 1.99 -11.86 8.79
C LEU A 486 1.35 -11.55 10.14
N ARG A 487 2.11 -11.73 11.24
CA ARG A 487 1.65 -11.44 12.60
C ARG A 487 1.15 -10.01 12.74
N HIS A 488 1.92 -9.05 12.23
CA HIS A 488 1.54 -7.64 12.31
C HIS A 488 0.36 -7.30 11.41
N VAL A 489 0.24 -7.90 10.22
CA VAL A 489 -0.94 -7.74 9.35
C VAL A 489 -2.19 -8.31 10.01
N GLN A 490 -2.11 -9.49 10.65
CA GLN A 490 -3.22 -10.08 11.40
C GLN A 490 -3.63 -9.23 12.61
N SER A 491 -2.68 -8.53 13.23
CA SER A 491 -2.95 -7.67 14.38
C SER A 491 -3.78 -6.41 14.04
N ILE A 492 -3.91 -6.08 12.75
CA ILE A 492 -4.72 -4.96 12.26
C ILE A 492 -6.04 -5.52 11.70
N PRO A 493 -7.21 -5.08 12.20
CA PRO A 493 -8.52 -5.48 11.68
C PRO A 493 -8.64 -5.22 10.17
N GLU A 494 -9.31 -6.11 9.43
CA GLU A 494 -9.38 -6.02 7.95
C GLU A 494 -9.87 -4.65 7.42
N PRO A 495 -10.93 -4.04 7.97
CA PRO A 495 -11.44 -2.75 7.48
C PRO A 495 -10.46 -1.58 7.67
N THR A 496 -9.46 -1.75 8.53
CA THR A 496 -8.48 -0.71 8.86
C THR A 496 -7.09 -1.07 8.38
N ARG A 497 -6.88 -2.17 7.62
CA ARG A 497 -5.56 -2.53 7.09
C ARG A 497 -5.03 -1.45 6.13
N PRO A 498 -3.71 -1.20 6.11
CA PRO A 498 -3.11 -0.23 5.20
C PRO A 498 -3.37 -0.60 3.74
N PRO A 499 -3.53 0.34 2.79
CA PRO A 499 -3.89 0.00 1.41
C PRO A 499 -2.94 -0.97 0.70
N TRP A 500 -1.68 -0.96 1.13
CA TRP A 500 -0.59 -1.76 0.59
C TRP A 500 -0.38 -3.10 1.28
N TRP A 501 -1.23 -3.48 2.24
CA TRP A 501 -1.04 -4.69 3.05
C TRP A 501 -0.94 -5.97 2.20
N ALA A 502 -1.75 -6.10 1.15
CA ALA A 502 -1.73 -7.24 0.25
C ALA A 502 -0.40 -7.33 -0.53
N GLY A 503 0.20 -6.17 -0.84
CA GLY A 503 1.53 -6.09 -1.43
C GLY A 503 2.62 -6.58 -0.47
N SER A 504 2.47 -6.40 0.85
CA SER A 504 3.36 -6.98 1.84
C SER A 504 3.29 -8.50 1.86
N VAL A 505 2.08 -9.07 1.82
CA VAL A 505 1.85 -10.52 1.78
C VAL A 505 2.42 -11.13 0.49
N TYR A 506 2.23 -10.46 -0.65
CA TYR A 506 2.86 -10.86 -1.91
C TYR A 506 4.39 -10.94 -1.79
N ARG A 507 5.02 -9.89 -1.24
CA ARG A 507 6.47 -9.84 -1.10
C ARG A 507 7.01 -10.99 -0.27
N ILE A 508 6.42 -11.22 0.91
CA ILE A 508 6.88 -12.31 1.78
C ILE A 508 6.58 -13.70 1.20
N ALA A 509 5.51 -13.86 0.41
CA ALA A 509 5.20 -15.12 -0.26
C ALA A 509 6.35 -15.53 -1.20
N LEU A 510 6.78 -14.60 -2.04
CA LEU A 510 7.90 -14.81 -2.98
C LEU A 510 9.24 -14.99 -2.27
N ILE A 511 9.50 -14.20 -1.22
CA ILE A 511 10.75 -14.31 -0.45
C ILE A 511 10.83 -15.64 0.28
N ALA A 512 9.78 -16.05 0.99
CA ALA A 512 9.74 -17.32 1.70
C ALA A 512 9.76 -18.51 0.73
N TRP A 513 9.07 -18.43 -0.41
CA TRP A 513 9.16 -19.42 -1.48
C TRP A 513 10.61 -19.58 -1.97
N ALA A 514 11.28 -18.48 -2.35
CA ALA A 514 12.65 -18.51 -2.85
C ALA A 514 13.64 -19.04 -1.79
N ASN A 515 13.44 -18.67 -0.53
CA ASN A 515 14.23 -19.17 0.59
C ASN A 515 14.08 -20.70 0.75
N GLY A 516 12.86 -21.23 0.63
CA GLY A 516 12.60 -22.68 0.71
C GLY A 516 13.19 -23.49 -0.44
N MET A 517 13.26 -22.89 -1.64
CA MET A 517 13.95 -23.49 -2.78
C MET A 517 15.47 -23.62 -2.55
N VAL A 518 16.08 -22.76 -1.73
CA VAL A 518 17.50 -22.87 -1.35
C VAL A 518 17.71 -23.97 -0.31
N CYS A 519 16.88 -24.03 0.74
CA CYS A 519 17.01 -25.02 1.80
C CYS A 519 16.92 -26.46 1.28
N THR A 520 15.94 -26.70 0.40
CA THR A 520 15.70 -28.02 -0.21
C THR A 520 16.85 -28.49 -1.10
N GLY A 521 17.72 -27.58 -1.57
CA GLY A 521 18.90 -27.93 -2.38
C GLY A 521 20.19 -28.16 -1.59
N VAL A 522 20.26 -27.76 -0.31
CA VAL A 522 21.47 -27.81 0.53
C VAL A 522 21.37 -28.88 1.63
N ASP A 523 20.17 -29.14 2.15
CA ASP A 523 19.97 -29.96 3.37
C ASP A 523 19.65 -31.45 3.11
N ASP A 524 19.55 -31.90 1.85
CA ASP A 524 19.22 -33.29 1.48
C ASP A 524 20.32 -34.31 1.85
N VAL A 525 21.41 -33.89 2.51
CA VAL A 525 22.56 -34.74 2.86
C VAL A 525 22.81 -34.85 4.38
N HIS A 526 22.17 -34.04 5.23
CA HIS A 526 22.59 -33.96 6.65
C HIS A 526 21.49 -34.04 7.73
N HIS A 527 20.20 -34.16 7.39
CA HIS A 527 19.12 -34.12 8.41
C HIS A 527 18.18 -35.33 8.49
N GLU A 528 18.45 -36.46 7.83
CA GLU A 528 17.63 -37.68 7.96
C GLU A 528 17.63 -38.34 9.37
N GLY A 529 18.42 -37.83 10.33
CA GLY A 529 18.62 -38.49 11.63
C GLY A 529 17.82 -38.00 12.85
N ASP A 530 17.12 -36.85 12.80
CA ASP A 530 16.58 -36.23 14.05
C ASP A 530 15.31 -35.39 13.87
N ILE A 531 14.44 -35.78 12.92
CA ILE A 531 13.18 -35.07 12.63
C ILE A 531 12.11 -35.33 13.73
N ASP A 532 12.19 -36.46 14.41
CA ASP A 532 11.16 -36.91 15.38
C ASP A 532 11.18 -36.17 16.74
N THR A 533 12.20 -35.35 17.03
CA THR A 533 12.36 -34.66 18.33
C THR A 533 12.12 -33.15 18.27
N GLN A 534 11.99 -32.54 17.09
CA GLN A 534 11.89 -31.08 16.95
C GLN A 534 10.45 -30.57 16.93
N THR A 535 10.16 -29.61 17.82
CA THR A 535 8.85 -28.95 17.87
C THR A 535 8.65 -28.01 16.67
N THR A 536 7.45 -28.04 16.09
CA THR A 536 7.05 -27.05 15.08
C THR A 536 6.94 -25.67 15.72
N LEU A 537 7.52 -24.66 15.07
CA LEU A 537 7.55 -23.28 15.53
C LEU A 537 6.80 -22.37 14.56
N PHE A 538 5.71 -21.75 15.04
CA PHE A 538 4.91 -20.80 14.27
C PHE A 538 5.50 -19.38 14.34
N LEU A 539 6.17 -18.98 13.26
CA LEU A 539 6.90 -17.71 13.18
C LEU A 539 5.99 -16.47 13.07
N ASP A 540 4.72 -16.68 12.73
CA ASP A 540 3.66 -15.68 12.63
C ASP A 540 2.75 -15.61 13.86
N ALA A 541 2.87 -16.54 14.81
CA ALA A 541 2.07 -16.54 16.05
C ALA A 541 2.79 -15.87 17.24
N LEU A 542 4.13 -15.96 17.30
CA LEU A 542 4.91 -15.57 18.47
C LEU A 542 5.63 -14.22 18.27
N PRO A 543 5.79 -13.40 19.33
CA PRO A 543 6.57 -12.17 19.25
C PRO A 543 8.10 -12.45 19.22
N PRO A 544 8.92 -11.49 18.74
CA PRO A 544 10.36 -11.67 18.55
C PRO A 544 11.14 -12.06 19.80
N ASP A 545 10.71 -11.62 20.97
CA ASP A 545 11.32 -11.88 22.27
C ASP A 545 10.87 -13.18 22.93
N HIS A 546 9.99 -13.96 22.28
CA HIS A 546 9.60 -15.27 22.76
C HIS A 546 10.80 -16.24 22.77
N ALA A 547 10.97 -17.01 23.84
CA ALA A 547 12.13 -17.91 24.02
C ALA A 547 12.33 -18.88 22.84
N SER A 548 11.25 -19.43 22.27
CA SER A 548 11.31 -20.32 21.10
C SER A 548 11.77 -19.61 19.81
N ILE A 549 11.43 -18.34 19.62
CA ILE A 549 11.92 -17.55 18.48
C ILE A 549 13.41 -17.28 18.64
N MET A 550 13.84 -16.89 19.83
CA MET A 550 15.26 -16.65 20.13
C MET A 550 16.09 -17.94 19.99
N ALA A 551 15.60 -19.08 20.47
CA ALA A 551 16.24 -20.38 20.31
C ALA A 551 16.39 -20.76 18.82
N TYR A 552 15.34 -20.57 18.03
CA TYR A 552 15.37 -20.81 16.58
C TYR A 552 16.40 -19.92 15.87
N LEU A 553 16.44 -18.62 16.17
CA LEU A 553 17.43 -17.70 15.61
C LEU A 553 18.86 -18.03 16.03
N ASN A 554 19.04 -18.56 17.26
CA ASN A 554 20.32 -19.03 17.78
C ASN A 554 20.73 -20.44 17.31
N HIS A 555 20.06 -20.99 16.29
CA HIS A 555 20.34 -22.31 15.72
C HIS A 555 20.13 -23.50 16.70
N GLN A 556 19.31 -23.32 17.73
CA GLN A 556 19.05 -24.33 18.76
C GLN A 556 17.87 -25.27 18.42
N GLY A 557 17.51 -25.40 17.13
CA GLY A 557 16.44 -26.28 16.63
C GLY A 557 15.11 -25.56 16.32
N GLY A 558 14.12 -26.35 15.86
CA GLY A 558 12.75 -25.90 15.57
C GLY A 558 12.41 -25.94 14.08
N ILE A 559 11.31 -26.61 13.74
CA ILE A 559 10.83 -26.70 12.35
C ILE A 559 9.94 -25.49 12.07
N PRO A 560 10.34 -24.56 11.18
CA PRO A 560 9.61 -23.32 10.98
C PRO A 560 8.34 -23.55 10.17
N ALA A 561 7.24 -22.95 10.62
CA ALA A 561 5.93 -23.02 9.98
C ALA A 561 5.19 -21.67 10.09
N PHE A 562 4.16 -21.51 9.26
CA PHE A 562 3.12 -20.48 9.45
C PHE A 562 1.80 -21.11 9.91
N SER A 563 1.07 -20.40 10.77
CA SER A 563 -0.24 -20.84 11.31
C SER A 563 -1.41 -20.10 10.67
N GLY A 564 -2.29 -20.86 10.03
CA GLY A 564 -3.52 -20.41 9.40
C GLY A 564 -4.65 -20.12 10.39
N SER A 565 -5.59 -19.27 9.97
CA SER A 565 -6.76 -18.83 10.75
C SER A 565 -7.75 -19.96 11.07
N ASN A 566 -7.73 -21.06 10.32
CA ASN A 566 -8.56 -22.26 10.52
C ASN A 566 -7.80 -23.42 11.19
N GLY A 567 -6.62 -23.16 11.77
CA GLY A 567 -5.76 -24.21 12.34
C GLY A 567 -4.95 -24.98 11.30
N ALA A 568 -5.05 -24.63 10.01
CA ALA A 568 -4.12 -25.14 8.99
C ALA A 568 -2.70 -24.65 9.29
N MET A 569 -1.70 -25.43 8.90
CA MET A 569 -0.30 -25.04 9.01
C MET A 569 0.41 -25.29 7.69
N VAL A 570 1.43 -24.49 7.42
CA VAL A 570 2.34 -24.72 6.30
C VAL A 570 3.77 -24.76 6.80
N LEU A 571 4.46 -25.87 6.53
CA LEU A 571 5.89 -25.98 6.76
C LEU A 571 6.63 -25.14 5.73
N LEU A 572 7.60 -24.34 6.16
CA LEU A 572 8.30 -23.44 5.23
C LEU A 572 9.22 -24.16 4.25
N GLY A 573 9.52 -25.44 4.50
CA GLY A 573 10.15 -26.32 3.52
C GLY A 573 9.28 -26.63 2.29
N ASN A 574 7.95 -26.51 2.39
CA ASN A 574 7.03 -26.65 1.26
C ASN A 574 6.86 -25.30 0.54
N SER A 575 7.77 -24.99 -0.38
CA SER A 575 7.84 -23.70 -1.07
C SER A 575 6.54 -23.34 -1.82
N VAL A 576 5.93 -24.28 -2.55
CA VAL A 576 4.64 -24.05 -3.25
C VAL A 576 3.48 -23.94 -2.24
N GLY A 577 3.52 -24.73 -1.17
CA GLY A 577 2.57 -24.62 -0.06
C GLY A 577 2.57 -23.22 0.56
N VAL A 578 3.74 -22.59 0.72
CA VAL A 578 3.86 -21.22 1.23
C VAL A 578 3.15 -20.22 0.33
N ILE A 579 3.27 -20.34 -0.99
CA ILE A 579 2.56 -19.46 -1.93
C ILE A 579 1.05 -19.58 -1.74
N ARG A 580 0.53 -20.82 -1.65
CA ARG A 580 -0.91 -21.05 -1.43
C ARG A 580 -1.39 -20.54 -0.10
N TYR A 581 -0.61 -20.74 0.94
CA TYR A 581 -0.93 -20.22 2.26
C TYR A 581 -1.09 -18.70 2.21
N CYS A 582 -0.13 -17.99 1.62
CA CYS A 582 -0.23 -16.55 1.45
C CYS A 582 -1.38 -16.12 0.53
N ALA A 583 -1.71 -16.89 -0.52
CA ALA A 583 -2.90 -16.65 -1.32
C ALA A 583 -4.17 -16.79 -0.48
N HIS A 584 -4.33 -17.87 0.29
CA HIS A 584 -5.48 -18.07 1.17
C HIS A 584 -5.58 -16.99 2.25
N PHE A 585 -4.45 -16.51 2.77
CA PHE A 585 -4.40 -15.38 3.70
C PHE A 585 -5.00 -14.09 3.11
N LEU A 586 -4.93 -13.90 1.79
CA LEU A 586 -5.53 -12.76 1.09
C LEU A 586 -7.03 -12.93 0.83
N ASN A 587 -7.60 -14.11 1.09
CA ASN A 587 -9.03 -14.37 0.89
C ASN A 587 -9.85 -13.79 2.05
N THR A 588 -10.05 -12.47 2.00
CA THR A 588 -10.74 -11.67 3.03
C THR A 588 -12.19 -11.40 2.65
N ASN A 589 -13.01 -11.01 3.63
CA ASN A 589 -14.40 -10.62 3.37
C ASN A 589 -14.48 -9.34 2.51
N ILE A 590 -13.53 -8.42 2.73
CA ILE A 590 -13.38 -7.20 1.92
C ILE A 590 -12.63 -7.55 0.64
N LYS A 591 -13.27 -7.36 -0.52
CA LYS A 591 -12.75 -7.73 -1.84
C LYS A 591 -12.21 -6.50 -2.59
N ALA A 592 -11.20 -5.86 -2.02
CA ALA A 592 -10.47 -4.81 -2.76
C ALA A 592 -9.85 -5.40 -4.05
N SER A 593 -9.99 -4.70 -5.18
CA SER A 593 -9.54 -5.21 -6.50
C SER A 593 -8.06 -5.55 -6.53
N VAL A 594 -7.21 -4.75 -5.86
CA VAL A 594 -5.77 -5.03 -5.75
C VAL A 594 -5.50 -6.33 -4.99
N THR A 595 -6.19 -6.57 -3.87
CA THR A 595 -6.06 -7.78 -3.07
C THR A 595 -6.47 -9.01 -3.87
N LEU A 596 -7.61 -8.94 -4.58
CA LEU A 596 -8.09 -10.03 -5.43
C LEU A 596 -7.13 -10.32 -6.58
N GLY A 597 -6.57 -9.29 -7.22
CA GLY A 597 -5.58 -9.44 -8.28
C GLY A 597 -4.30 -10.12 -7.79
N ILE A 598 -3.78 -9.71 -6.62
CA ILE A 598 -2.62 -10.35 -5.98
C ILE A 598 -2.93 -11.82 -5.62
N HIS A 599 -4.10 -12.09 -5.03
CA HIS A 599 -4.56 -13.43 -4.71
C HIS A 599 -4.53 -14.34 -5.95
N ARG A 600 -5.14 -13.89 -7.06
CA ARG A 600 -5.17 -14.63 -8.34
C ARG A 600 -3.76 -14.87 -8.89
N LYS A 601 -2.88 -13.86 -8.84
CA LYS A 601 -1.48 -13.97 -9.28
C LYS A 601 -0.69 -15.01 -8.49
N LEU A 602 -0.82 -15.03 -7.17
CA LEU A 602 -0.15 -16.02 -6.32
C LEU A 602 -0.67 -17.43 -6.61
N LEU A 603 -1.98 -17.63 -6.82
CA LEU A 603 -2.52 -18.93 -7.20
C LEU A 603 -2.02 -19.39 -8.57
N ALA A 604 -1.98 -18.51 -9.57
CA ALA A 604 -1.44 -18.81 -10.88
C ALA A 604 0.06 -19.19 -10.82
N MET A 605 0.84 -18.47 -9.99
CA MET A 605 2.23 -18.83 -9.72
C MET A 605 2.33 -20.21 -9.07
N ALA A 606 1.54 -20.49 -8.03
CA ALA A 606 1.55 -21.76 -7.33
C ALA A 606 1.26 -22.93 -8.30
N GLN A 607 0.22 -22.81 -9.13
CA GLN A 607 -0.14 -23.82 -10.13
C GLN A 607 0.99 -24.11 -11.12
N ARG A 608 1.64 -23.07 -11.64
CA ARG A 608 2.77 -23.22 -12.57
C ARG A 608 3.91 -24.01 -11.92
N TRP A 609 4.36 -23.55 -10.76
CA TRP A 609 5.49 -24.17 -10.05
C TRP A 609 5.20 -25.59 -9.53
N GLU A 610 3.93 -25.99 -9.48
CA GLU A 610 3.52 -27.33 -9.11
C GLU A 610 3.45 -28.32 -10.27
N SER A 611 3.05 -27.84 -11.45
CA SER A 611 3.07 -28.66 -12.67
C SER A 611 4.49 -28.99 -13.13
N GLU A 612 5.48 -28.26 -12.62
CA GLU A 612 6.88 -28.30 -13.02
C GLU A 612 7.79 -29.09 -12.03
N THR A 613 7.29 -29.46 -10.84
CA THR A 613 8.01 -30.37 -9.92
C THR A 613 7.94 -31.80 -10.45
N PRO A 614 9.08 -32.44 -10.81
CA PRO A 614 9.06 -33.82 -11.26
C PRO A 614 8.52 -34.74 -10.15
N GLN A 615 7.64 -35.67 -10.50
CA GLN A 615 7.11 -36.75 -9.64
C GLN A 615 8.19 -37.78 -9.21
N TYR A 616 9.39 -37.33 -8.82
CA TYR A 616 10.50 -38.19 -8.41
C TYR A 616 10.66 -38.35 -6.89
N LEU A 617 9.65 -37.95 -6.10
CA LEU A 617 9.59 -38.28 -4.68
C LEU A 617 8.27 -39.01 -4.38
N GLY A 618 8.38 -40.34 -4.25
CA GLY A 618 7.47 -41.16 -3.47
C GLY A 618 6.14 -41.53 -4.13
N SER A 619 6.11 -42.70 -4.77
CA SER A 619 4.94 -43.57 -4.77
C SER A 619 4.48 -43.81 -3.33
N GLY A 620 3.53 -43.01 -2.84
CA GLY A 620 3.10 -43.12 -1.46
C GLY A 620 1.98 -42.19 -1.01
N TRP A 621 1.31 -41.46 -1.89
CA TRP A 621 0.10 -40.72 -1.53
C TRP A 621 -0.92 -40.80 -2.68
N ARG A 622 -1.93 -41.66 -2.52
CA ARG A 622 -3.18 -41.54 -3.28
C ARG A 622 -4.10 -40.58 -2.51
N PRO A 623 -4.63 -39.52 -3.14
CA PRO A 623 -5.76 -38.80 -2.57
C PRO A 623 -6.94 -39.77 -2.48
N HIS A 624 -7.50 -39.95 -1.30
CA HIS A 624 -8.83 -40.54 -1.19
C HIS A 624 -9.79 -39.59 -1.93
N ALA A 625 -10.34 -40.09 -3.03
CA ALA A 625 -11.45 -39.46 -3.72
C ALA A 625 -12.62 -39.34 -2.75
N PHE A 626 -13.03 -38.11 -2.44
CA PHE A 626 -14.39 -37.87 -1.99
C PHE A 626 -15.30 -38.11 -3.20
N HIS A 627 -15.95 -39.26 -3.20
CA HIS A 627 -17.10 -39.49 -4.05
C HIS A 627 -18.27 -38.70 -3.45
N ASP A 628 -18.82 -37.79 -4.25
CA ASP A 628 -20.21 -37.38 -4.14
C ASP A 628 -21.09 -38.62 -4.19
N ASP A 629 -21.82 -38.89 -3.11
CA ASP A 629 -23.05 -39.66 -3.15
C ASP A 629 -24.18 -38.75 -2.66
N MET A 630 -24.87 -38.17 -3.63
CA MET A 630 -26.20 -37.60 -3.47
C MET A 630 -27.19 -38.59 -4.12
N THR A 631 -27.99 -39.28 -3.31
CA THR A 631 -29.31 -39.90 -3.59
C THR A 631 -29.67 -40.66 -2.30
N ILE A 632 -30.72 -40.38 -1.54
CA ILE A 632 -32.10 -39.95 -1.80
C ILE A 632 -32.50 -38.86 -0.80
#